data_AF-A0A9X8M339-F1
#
_entry.id   AF-A0A9X8M339-F1
#
_cell.length_a   1.000
_cell.length_b   1.000
_cell.length_c   1.000
_cell.angle_alpha   90.00
_cell.angle_beta   90.00
_cell.angle_gamma   90.00
#
_symmetry.space_group_name_H-M   'P 1'
#
loop_
_entity.id
_entity.type
_entity.pdbx_description
1 polymer ?
#
loop_
_entity_poly.entity_id
_entity_poly.type
_entity_poly.pdbx_seq_one_letter_code
_entity_poly.pdbx_strand_id
1 'polypeptide(L)'
;MKSINKTEAMNKVKEKAKQDFQDDYMTQNFVAEEQSKAFDFLNSIEIKSQEELNVMKNALKDFSNDFMTTKFVYEEQMKAKNKQG
;
A
#
# COMPACT_ATOMS: atom_id res chain seq x y z
N MET A 1 -0.73 -6.40 14.49
CA MET A 1 -1.39 -5.94 13.25
C MET A 1 -1.99 -7.20 12.63
N LYS A 2 -3.26 -7.23 12.19
CA LYS A 2 -3.73 -8.38 11.40
C LYS A 2 -2.82 -8.45 10.18
N SER A 3 -2.12 -9.56 9.96
CA SER A 3 -1.34 -9.72 8.74
C SER A 3 -2.33 -9.66 7.59
N ILE A 4 -2.19 -8.66 6.72
CA ILE A 4 -3.01 -8.59 5.53
C ILE A 4 -2.61 -9.80 4.67
N ASN A 5 -3.57 -10.66 4.34
CA ASN A 5 -3.30 -11.79 3.48
C ASN A 5 -2.99 -11.28 2.07
N LYS A 6 -1.74 -11.48 1.59
CA LYS A 6 -1.30 -10.99 0.28
C LYS A 6 -2.20 -11.49 -0.85
N THR A 7 -2.57 -12.76 -0.83
CA THR A 7 -3.41 -13.36 -1.88
C THR A 7 -4.78 -12.70 -1.93
N GLU A 8 -5.45 -12.53 -0.79
CA GLU A 8 -6.76 -11.87 -0.73
C GLU A 8 -6.67 -10.40 -1.19
N ALA A 9 -5.65 -9.68 -0.72
CA ALA A 9 -5.42 -8.30 -1.10
C ALA A 9 -5.16 -8.15 -2.61
N MET A 10 -4.29 -8.99 -3.18
CA MET A 10 -3.97 -8.95 -4.61
C MET A 10 -5.14 -9.39 -5.49
N ASN A 11 -6.03 -10.25 -5.00
CA ASN A 11 -7.27 -10.55 -5.72
C ASN A 11 -8.15 -9.29 -5.82
N LYS A 12 -8.33 -8.54 -4.72
CA LYS A 12 -9.11 -7.28 -4.73
C LYS A 12 -8.49 -6.23 -5.67
N VAL A 13 -7.16 -6.10 -5.65
CA VAL A 13 -6.43 -5.22 -6.57
C VAL A 13 -6.68 -5.60 -8.02
N LYS A 14 -6.57 -6.89 -8.37
CA LYS A 14 -6.80 -7.38 -9.74
C LYS A 14 -8.23 -7.14 -10.20
N GLU A 15 -9.22 -7.39 -9.34
CA GLU A 15 -10.63 -7.12 -9.68
C GLU A 15 -10.88 -5.63 -9.90
N LYS A 16 -10.30 -4.75 -9.07
CA LYS A 16 -10.37 -3.31 -9.28
C LYS A 16 -9.70 -2.88 -10.59
N ALA A 17 -8.52 -3.40 -10.89
CA ALA A 17 -7.81 -3.06 -12.13
C ALA A 17 -8.62 -3.45 -13.38
N LYS A 18 -9.28 -4.62 -13.37
CA LYS A 18 -10.19 -5.03 -14.46
C LYS A 18 -11.37 -4.08 -14.64
N GLN A 19 -11.90 -3.53 -13.54
CA GLN A 19 -13.02 -2.59 -13.56
C GLN A 19 -12.59 -1.20 -14.06
N ASP A 20 -11.46 -0.70 -13.57
CA ASP A 20 -10.96 0.65 -13.88
C ASP A 20 -10.40 0.73 -15.32
N PHE A 21 -9.84 -0.38 -15.83
CA PHE A 21 -9.13 -0.44 -17.12
C PHE A 21 -9.69 -1.56 -17.99
N GLN A 22 -10.99 -1.48 -18.32
CA GLN A 22 -11.66 -2.51 -19.11
C GLN A 22 -10.92 -2.76 -20.45
N ASP A 23 -10.66 -4.03 -20.77
CA ASP A 23 -9.98 -4.52 -21.98
C ASP A 23 -8.53 -4.00 -22.21
N ASP A 24 -8.01 -3.11 -21.35
CA ASP A 24 -6.61 -2.71 -21.30
C ASP A 24 -5.80 -3.64 -20.38
N TYR A 25 -5.54 -4.84 -20.89
CA TYR A 25 -4.80 -5.87 -20.14
C TYR A 25 -3.36 -5.45 -19.78
N MET A 26 -2.74 -4.55 -20.56
CA MET A 26 -1.40 -4.04 -20.24
C MET A 26 -1.46 -3.20 -18.95
N THR A 27 -2.38 -2.25 -18.88
CA THR A 27 -2.54 -1.41 -17.69
C THR A 27 -3.04 -2.22 -16.49
N GLN A 28 -3.94 -3.19 -16.69
CA GLN A 28 -4.38 -4.10 -15.62
C GLN A 28 -3.21 -4.84 -14.96
N ASN A 29 -2.34 -5.44 -15.77
CA ASN A 29 -1.17 -6.18 -15.28
C ASN A 29 -0.17 -5.25 -14.60
N PHE A 30 0.10 -4.09 -15.20
CA PHE A 30 0.98 -3.07 -14.62
C PHE A 30 0.51 -2.62 -13.23
N VAL A 31 -0.77 -2.27 -13.09
CA VAL A 31 -1.34 -1.84 -11.80
C VAL A 31 -1.24 -2.95 -10.75
N ALA A 32 -1.58 -4.19 -11.11
CA ALA A 32 -1.49 -5.31 -10.18
C ALA A 32 -0.05 -5.58 -9.72
N GLU A 33 0.93 -5.45 -10.62
CA GLU A 33 2.34 -5.62 -10.32
C GLU A 33 2.86 -4.53 -9.38
N GLU A 34 2.59 -3.25 -9.68
CA GLU A 34 3.04 -2.12 -8.86
C GLU A 34 2.40 -2.14 -7.46
N GLN A 35 1.12 -2.51 -7.37
CA GLN A 35 0.44 -2.71 -6.08
C GLN A 35 1.07 -3.87 -5.28
N SER A 36 1.48 -4.96 -5.93
CA SER A 36 2.19 -6.06 -5.26
C SER A 36 3.57 -5.63 -4.75
N LYS A 37 4.33 -4.86 -5.55
CA LYS A 37 5.65 -4.33 -5.13
C LYS A 37 5.50 -3.39 -3.93
N ALA A 38 4.49 -2.52 -3.94
CA ALA A 38 4.22 -1.62 -2.83
C ALA A 38 3.80 -2.39 -1.56
N PHE A 39 2.99 -3.45 -1.70
CA PHE A 39 2.64 -4.34 -0.59
C PHE A 39 3.88 -5.01 0.02
N ASP A 40 4.78 -5.53 -0.82
CA ASP A 40 6.01 -6.17 -0.34
C ASP A 40 6.93 -5.17 0.36
N PHE A 41 7.06 -3.95 -0.18
CA PHE A 41 7.77 -2.86 0.49
C PHE A 41 7.16 -2.56 1.88
N LEU A 42 5.86 -2.35 1.96
CA LEU A 42 5.17 -2.03 3.22
C LEU A 42 5.35 -3.12 4.29
N ASN A 43 5.36 -4.40 3.90
CA ASN A 43 5.61 -5.50 4.83
C ASN A 43 7.08 -5.70 5.20
N SER A 44 8.00 -5.18 4.38
CA SER A 44 9.44 -5.23 4.66
C SER A 44 9.89 -4.18 5.67
N ILE A 45 9.06 -3.16 5.94
CA ILE A 45 9.37 -2.09 6.88
C ILE A 45 9.44 -2.64 8.31
N GLU A 46 10.60 -2.47 8.92
CA GLU A 46 10.78 -2.64 10.36
C GLU A 46 10.26 -1.39 11.09
N ILE A 47 9.21 -1.57 11.89
CA ILE A 47 8.60 -0.48 12.67
C ILE A 47 9.40 -0.25 13.95
N LYS A 48 9.97 0.95 14.11
CA LYS A 48 10.91 1.29 15.20
C LYS A 48 10.29 2.08 16.35
N SER A 49 9.05 2.54 16.18
CA SER A 49 8.36 3.39 17.18
C SER A 49 6.84 3.23 17.13
N GLN A 50 6.17 3.63 18.21
CA GLN A 50 4.71 3.61 18.28
C GLN A 50 4.09 4.64 17.33
N GLU A 51 4.74 5.77 17.11
CA GLU A 51 4.32 6.78 16.14
C GLU A 51 4.35 6.22 14.71
N GLU A 52 5.45 5.55 14.32
CA GLU A 52 5.59 4.93 13.01
C GLU A 52 4.54 3.81 12.80
N LEU A 53 4.26 3.03 13.86
CA LEU A 53 3.17 2.05 13.85
C LEU A 53 1.81 2.71 13.58
N ASN A 54 1.56 3.87 14.19
CA ASN A 54 0.30 4.60 14.02
C ASN A 54 0.17 5.19 12.61
N VAL A 55 1.25 5.76 12.07
CA VAL A 55 1.30 6.24 10.67
C VAL A 55 0.97 5.10 9.70
N MET A 56 1.63 3.95 9.85
CA MET A 56 1.39 2.77 9.01
C MET A 56 -0.07 2.29 9.11
N LYS A 57 -0.62 2.19 10.34
CA LYS A 57 -2.02 1.78 10.55
C LYS A 57 -3.02 2.75 9.93
N ASN A 58 -2.79 4.05 10.05
CA ASN A 58 -3.67 5.06 9.50
C ASN A 58 -3.64 5.02 7.96
N ALA A 59 -2.46 4.95 7.34
CA ALA A 59 -2.34 4.84 5.90
C ALA A 59 -3.05 3.57 5.36
N LEU A 60 -2.83 2.40 5.99
CA LEU A 60 -3.50 1.15 5.59
C LEU A 60 -5.03 1.18 5.77
N LYS A 61 -5.51 1.95 6.75
CA LYS A 61 -6.94 2.14 7.01
C LYS A 61 -7.58 3.05 5.97
N ASP A 62 -6.94 4.18 5.66
CA ASP A 62 -7.47 5.20 4.76
C ASP A 62 -7.41 4.75 3.29
N PHE A 63 -6.42 3.91 2.94
CA PHE A 63 -6.17 3.45 1.57
C PHE A 63 -6.19 1.93 1.47
N SER A 64 -7.28 1.32 1.90
CA SER A 64 -7.40 -0.15 1.93
C SER A 64 -7.28 -0.78 0.53
N ASN A 65 -6.32 -1.70 0.37
CA ASN A 65 -5.95 -2.34 -0.91
C ASN A 65 -5.40 -1.38 -1.98
N ASP A 66 -5.08 -0.13 -1.63
CA ASP A 66 -4.28 0.77 -2.45
C ASP A 66 -2.92 0.97 -1.78
N PHE A 67 -2.06 -0.02 -2.00
CA PHE A 67 -0.73 -0.12 -1.39
C PHE A 67 0.25 0.90 -1.95
N MET A 68 0.10 1.31 -3.22
CA MET A 68 0.88 2.41 -3.78
C MET A 68 0.61 3.72 -3.03
N THR A 69 -0.67 4.09 -2.84
CA THR A 69 -1.02 5.29 -2.08
C THR A 69 -0.66 5.15 -0.60
N THR A 70 -0.87 3.97 -0.01
CA THR A 70 -0.42 3.68 1.36
C THR A 70 1.08 3.91 1.52
N LYS A 71 1.91 3.38 0.59
CA LYS A 71 3.36 3.57 0.59
C LYS A 71 3.73 5.04 0.52
N PHE A 72 3.14 5.78 -0.43
CA PHE A 72 3.39 7.20 -0.60
C PHE A 72 3.08 7.99 0.69
N VAL A 73 1.88 7.79 1.26
CA VAL A 73 1.45 8.49 2.47
C VAL A 73 2.34 8.16 3.66
N TYR A 74 2.69 6.88 3.83
CA TYR A 74 3.64 6.47 4.87
C TYR A 74 4.98 7.19 4.74
N GLU A 75 5.60 7.15 3.56
CA GLU A 75 6.89 7.79 3.31
C GLU A 75 6.85 9.31 3.55
N GLU A 76 5.80 9.99 3.08
CA GLU A 76 5.66 11.43 3.26
C GLU A 76 5.42 11.82 4.72
N GLN A 77 4.64 11.05 5.48
CA GLN A 77 4.45 11.27 6.91
C GLN A 77 5.76 11.08 7.69
N MET A 78 6.55 10.05 7.35
CA MET A 78 7.86 9.84 7.99
C MET A 78 8.86 10.95 7.64
N LYS A 79 8.87 11.42 6.39
CA LYS A 79 9.67 12.60 5.99
C LYS A 79 9.24 13.86 6.74
N ALA A 80 7.94 14.10 6.88
CA ALA A 80 7.40 15.27 7.59
C ALA A 80 7.75 15.22 9.08
N LYS A 81 7.63 14.06 9.74
CA LYS A 81 8.06 13.85 11.13
C LYS A 81 9.52 14.24 11.32
N ASN A 82 10.41 13.78 10.45
CA ASN A 82 11.84 14.06 10.55
C ASN A 82 12.21 15.55 10.36
N LYS A 83 11.32 16.36 9.78
CA LYS A 83 11.52 17.82 9.64
C LYS A 83 11.04 18.63 10.85
N GLN A 84 10.27 18.02 11.76
CA GLN A 84 9.73 18.68 12.95
C GLN A 84 10.63 18.55 14.18
N GLY A 85 11.55 17.57 14.18
CA GLY A 85 12.56 17.40 15.22
C GLY A 85 13.84 18.15 14.88
#